data_AF-A0A377LYB8-F1
#
_entry.id   AF-A0A377LYB8-F1
#
_cell.length_a   1.000
_cell.length_b   1.000
_cell.length_c   1.000
_cell.angle_alpha   90.00
_cell.angle_beta   90.00
_cell.angle_gamma   90.00
#
_symmetry.space_group_name_H-M   'P 1'
#
loop_
_entity.id
_entity.type
_entity.pdbx_description
1 polymer ?
#
loop_
_entity_poly.entity_id
_entity_poly.type
_entity_poly.pdbx_seq_one_letter_code
_entity_poly.pdbx_strand_id
1 'polypeptide(L)'
;MRKDVAEKGKLTSLADLSRYLKEKGDFKLAASAEFIERPDALPAFEKAYDFKLDQAQLLSLAGGDTAVTIKAAAQQTSGVNAAMAYGTDGPVAALGLQTLTDPKGVQPIYAPTPVVREAVLKAYPDIADWLKPVFEKLDAKTLQQLNASIAVEGLDAKKVAADFLKQQGL
;
A
#
# COMPACT_ATOMS: atom_id res chain seq x y z
N MET A 1 8.02 0.12 2.53
CA MET A 1 9.32 0.44 3.15
C MET A 1 9.15 0.47 4.66
N ARG A 2 10.11 0.01 5.47
CA ARG A 2 10.05 0.26 6.93
C ARG A 2 10.09 1.77 7.24
N LYS A 3 9.32 2.23 8.23
CA LYS A 3 9.21 3.66 8.55
C LYS A 3 10.55 4.30 8.95
N ASP A 4 11.35 3.60 9.76
CA ASP A 4 12.68 4.07 10.18
C ASP A 4 13.62 4.35 8.99
N VAL A 5 13.64 3.45 8.00
CA VAL A 5 14.40 3.61 6.75
C VAL A 5 13.82 4.74 5.89
N ALA A 6 12.48 4.80 5.78
CA ALA A 6 11.81 5.83 5.00
C ALA A 6 12.06 7.24 5.57
N GLU A 7 11.97 7.41 6.89
CA GLU A 7 12.22 8.69 7.57
C GLU A 7 13.68 9.11 7.45
N LYS A 8 14.61 8.20 7.75
CA LYS A 8 16.06 8.48 7.66
C LYS A 8 16.50 8.82 6.23
N GLY A 9 15.96 8.11 5.24
CA GLY A 9 16.26 8.32 3.81
C GLY A 9 15.40 9.40 3.13
N LYS A 10 14.44 10.00 3.85
CA LYS A 10 13.44 10.93 3.30
C LYS A 10 12.72 10.36 2.08
N LEU A 11 12.18 9.15 2.22
CA LEU A 11 11.56 8.36 1.16
C LEU A 11 10.04 8.48 1.26
N THR A 12 9.45 9.20 0.33
CA THR A 12 7.99 9.33 0.22
C THR A 12 7.45 8.78 -1.09
N SER A 13 8.30 8.69 -2.11
CA SER A 13 7.96 8.25 -3.46
C SER A 13 8.96 7.23 -4.00
N LEU A 14 8.58 6.53 -5.07
CA LEU A 14 9.51 5.68 -5.83
C LEU A 14 10.62 6.48 -6.52
N ALA A 15 10.42 7.78 -6.78
CA ALA A 15 11.49 8.67 -7.22
C ALA A 15 12.54 8.90 -6.12
N ASP A 16 12.10 9.06 -4.87
CA ASP A 16 13.02 9.13 -3.73
C ASP A 16 13.79 7.83 -3.53
N LEU A 17 13.13 6.68 -3.74
CA LEU A 17 13.80 5.37 -3.70
C LEU A 17 14.91 5.27 -4.76
N SER A 18 14.65 5.70 -6.00
CA SER A 18 15.68 5.74 -7.05
C SER A 18 16.89 6.58 -6.64
N ARG A 19 16.67 7.80 -6.11
CA ARG A 19 17.74 8.64 -5.56
C ARG A 19 18.53 7.88 -4.48
N TYR A 20 17.83 7.31 -3.50
CA TYR A 20 18.44 6.60 -2.38
C TYR A 20 19.30 5.41 -2.83
N LEU A 21 18.84 4.64 -3.83
CA LEU A 21 19.61 3.53 -4.41
C LEU A 21 20.87 4.02 -5.14
N LYS A 22 20.79 5.12 -5.88
CA LYS A 22 21.95 5.74 -6.56
C LYS A 22 22.98 6.28 -5.58
N GLU A 23 22.54 6.73 -4.41
CA GLU A 23 23.38 7.13 -3.29
C GLU A 23 23.92 5.94 -2.47
N LYS A 24 23.72 4.70 -2.95
CA LYS A 24 24.13 3.44 -2.31
C LYS A 24 23.48 3.20 -0.95
N GLY A 25 22.25 3.68 -0.78
CA GLY A 25 21.43 3.36 0.38
C GLY A 25 21.15 1.86 0.49
N ASP A 26 21.21 1.33 1.71
CA ASP A 26 20.94 -0.08 1.99
C ASP A 26 19.47 -0.40 1.72
N PHE A 27 19.22 -1.39 0.84
CA PHE A 27 17.90 -1.73 0.37
C PHE A 27 17.81 -3.21 0.00
N LYS A 28 16.79 -3.87 0.54
CA LYS A 28 16.43 -5.23 0.16
C LYS A 28 14.91 -5.42 0.19
N LEU A 29 14.37 -5.90 -0.92
CA LEU A 29 12.94 -6.05 -1.18
C LEU A 29 12.51 -7.52 -1.04
N ALA A 30 11.53 -7.78 -0.17
CA ALA A 30 10.74 -9.01 -0.22
C ALA A 30 9.59 -8.87 -1.21
N ALA A 31 9.48 -9.79 -2.17
CA ALA A 31 8.42 -9.79 -3.17
C ALA A 31 8.08 -11.22 -3.61
N SER A 32 6.93 -11.41 -4.24
CA SER A 32 6.63 -12.66 -4.93
C SER A 32 7.50 -12.81 -6.18
N ALA A 33 7.74 -14.06 -6.62
CA ALA A 33 8.44 -14.31 -7.88
C ALA A 33 7.72 -13.63 -9.06
N GLU A 34 6.39 -13.67 -9.06
CA GLU A 34 5.56 -13.01 -10.07
C GLU A 34 5.84 -11.51 -10.17
N PHE A 35 5.90 -10.80 -9.04
CA PHE A 35 6.16 -9.35 -9.04
C PHE A 35 7.57 -9.00 -9.52
N ILE A 36 8.55 -9.88 -9.27
CA ILE A 36 9.93 -9.69 -9.71
C ILE A 36 10.06 -9.87 -11.22
N GLU A 37 9.34 -10.85 -11.80
CA GLU A 37 9.56 -11.30 -13.19
C GLU A 37 8.60 -10.65 -14.19
N ARG A 38 7.37 -10.32 -13.79
CA ARG A 38 6.36 -9.77 -14.70
C ARG A 38 6.79 -8.40 -15.26
N PRO A 39 6.76 -8.18 -16.59
CA PRO A 39 7.20 -6.92 -17.20
C PRO A 39 6.47 -5.66 -16.72
N ASP A 40 5.23 -5.79 -16.26
CA ASP A 40 4.35 -4.73 -15.76
C ASP A 40 4.41 -4.53 -14.24
N ALA A 41 5.34 -5.20 -13.55
CA ALA A 41 5.52 -5.12 -12.09
C ALA A 41 6.87 -4.44 -11.73
N LEU A 42 7.80 -5.13 -11.06
CA LEU A 42 9.11 -4.57 -10.69
C LEU A 42 9.90 -4.02 -11.90
N PRO A 43 10.02 -4.72 -13.04
CA PRO A 43 10.69 -4.21 -14.23
C PRO A 43 10.12 -2.88 -14.75
N ALA A 44 8.80 -2.66 -14.65
CA ALA A 44 8.18 -1.41 -15.05
C ALA A 44 8.59 -0.26 -14.12
N PHE A 45 8.65 -0.50 -12.81
CA PHE A 45 9.14 0.48 -11.84
C PHE A 45 10.63 0.78 -12.04
N GLU A 46 11.45 -0.26 -12.21
CA GLU A 46 12.89 -0.14 -12.50
C GLU A 46 13.14 0.74 -13.72
N LYS A 47 12.41 0.49 -14.82
CA LYS A 47 12.50 1.29 -16.05
C LYS A 47 12.01 2.73 -15.86
N ALA A 48 10.86 2.91 -15.23
CA ALA A 48 10.25 4.23 -15.11
C ALA A 48 11.03 5.13 -14.14
N TYR A 49 11.56 4.58 -13.04
CA TYR A 49 12.27 5.32 -12.01
C TYR A 49 13.79 5.23 -12.13
N ASP A 50 14.31 4.52 -13.14
CA ASP A 50 15.74 4.42 -13.44
C ASP A 50 16.56 3.88 -12.25
N PHE A 51 16.18 2.68 -11.79
CA PHE A 51 16.95 1.89 -10.84
C PHE A 51 16.92 0.41 -11.25
N LYS A 52 17.85 -0.39 -10.73
CA LYS A 52 17.87 -1.84 -10.93
C LYS A 52 18.25 -2.50 -9.60
N LEU A 53 17.49 -3.52 -9.20
CA LEU A 53 17.83 -4.34 -8.05
C LEU A 53 18.61 -5.57 -8.49
N ASP A 54 19.72 -5.85 -7.80
CA ASP A 54 20.45 -7.10 -7.98
C ASP A 54 19.84 -8.25 -7.15
N GLN A 55 20.39 -9.47 -7.30
CA GLN A 55 19.91 -10.64 -6.56
C GLN A 55 20.11 -10.52 -5.04
N ALA A 56 21.13 -9.80 -4.57
CA ALA A 56 21.37 -9.62 -3.14
C ALA A 56 20.33 -8.67 -2.50
N GLN A 57 19.78 -7.75 -3.30
CA GLN A 57 18.71 -6.82 -2.94
C GLN A 57 17.30 -7.42 -3.06
N LEU A 58 17.17 -8.71 -3.40
CA LEU A 58 15.88 -9.38 -3.55
C LEU A 58 15.74 -10.57 -2.59
N LEU A 59 14.57 -10.70 -1.99
CA LEU A 59 14.10 -11.92 -1.36
C LEU A 59 12.82 -12.36 -2.09
N SER A 60 12.94 -13.35 -2.97
CA SER A 60 11.81 -13.94 -3.67
C SER A 60 11.08 -14.94 -2.77
N LEU A 61 9.78 -14.74 -2.58
CA LEU A 61 8.92 -15.62 -1.79
C LEU A 61 7.92 -16.31 -2.73
N ALA A 62 8.09 -17.62 -2.93
CA ALA A 62 7.20 -18.41 -3.78
C ALA A 62 5.77 -18.41 -3.23
N GLY A 63 4.81 -17.88 -3.99
CA GLY A 63 3.41 -17.78 -3.59
C GLY A 63 3.14 -16.78 -2.45
N GLY A 64 4.08 -15.88 -2.14
CA GLY A 64 3.90 -14.90 -1.09
C GLY A 64 2.83 -13.86 -1.45
N ASP A 65 1.74 -13.83 -0.68
CA ASP A 65 0.85 -12.68 -0.63
C ASP A 65 1.58 -11.48 0.02
N THR A 66 0.94 -10.30 -0.05
CA THR A 66 1.54 -9.07 0.48
C THR A 66 1.68 -9.09 2.01
N ALA A 67 0.87 -9.85 2.74
CA ALA A 67 1.00 -9.95 4.19
C ALA A 67 2.32 -10.62 4.57
N VAL A 68 2.74 -11.65 3.82
CA VAL A 68 4.03 -12.33 4.05
C VAL A 68 5.21 -11.43 3.72
N THR A 69 5.20 -10.72 2.59
CA THR A 69 6.29 -9.80 2.20
C THR A 69 6.43 -8.64 3.19
N ILE A 70 5.31 -8.04 3.62
CA ILE A 70 5.29 -6.97 4.63
C ILE A 70 5.84 -7.50 5.96
N LYS A 71 5.43 -8.70 6.39
CA LYS A 71 5.96 -9.32 7.62
C LYS A 71 7.47 -9.56 7.54
N ALA A 72 7.98 -10.03 6.39
CA ALA A 72 9.41 -10.24 6.18
C ALA A 72 10.20 -8.93 6.34
N ALA A 73 9.70 -7.80 5.80
CA ALA A 73 10.32 -6.50 5.99
C ALA A 73 10.20 -5.98 7.43
N ALA A 74 9.04 -6.15 8.07
CA ALA A 74 8.84 -5.75 9.46
C ALA A 74 9.80 -6.47 10.42
N GLN A 75 10.03 -7.76 10.20
CA GLN A 75 10.91 -8.61 11.01
C GLN A 75 12.38 -8.60 10.53
N GLN A 76 12.69 -7.88 9.45
CA GLN A 76 14.01 -7.84 8.82
C GLN A 76 14.55 -9.21 8.45
N THR A 77 13.65 -10.12 8.04
CA THR A 77 14.01 -11.47 7.62
C THR A 77 15.05 -11.39 6.51
N SER A 78 16.21 -12.01 6.71
CA SER A 78 17.33 -12.00 5.75
C SER A 78 17.80 -10.58 5.35
N GLY A 79 17.64 -9.59 6.22
CA GLY A 79 18.04 -8.20 6.01
C GLY A 79 17.04 -7.36 5.19
N VAL A 80 15.83 -7.87 4.92
CA VAL A 80 14.81 -7.12 4.16
C VAL A 80 14.39 -5.85 4.90
N ASN A 81 14.24 -4.75 4.15
CA ASN A 81 13.70 -3.49 4.67
C ASN A 81 12.58 -2.88 3.81
N ALA A 82 12.24 -3.52 2.69
CA ALA A 82 11.13 -3.16 1.83
C ALA A 82 10.28 -4.38 1.44
N ALA A 83 9.02 -4.15 1.10
CA ALA A 83 8.07 -5.19 0.74
C ALA A 83 7.24 -4.77 -0.47
N MET A 84 6.93 -5.73 -1.32
CA MET A 84 5.78 -5.68 -2.22
C MET A 84 4.51 -5.55 -1.39
N ALA A 85 3.64 -4.59 -1.70
CA ALA A 85 2.40 -4.33 -0.98
C ALA A 85 1.35 -3.68 -1.90
N TYR A 86 0.07 -3.81 -1.57
CA TYR A 86 -0.96 -2.94 -2.10
C TYR A 86 -0.99 -1.60 -1.37
N GLY A 87 -1.46 -0.56 -2.04
CA GLY A 87 -1.47 0.80 -1.51
C GLY A 87 -2.27 0.98 -0.22
N THR A 88 -3.24 0.09 0.06
CA THR A 88 -4.14 0.16 1.22
C THR A 88 -4.05 -1.05 2.15
N ASP A 89 -2.99 -1.86 2.01
CA ASP A 89 -2.80 -3.07 2.82
C ASP A 89 -2.75 -2.74 4.32
N GLY A 90 -3.62 -3.39 5.10
CA GLY A 90 -3.67 -3.24 6.56
C GLY A 90 -2.33 -3.53 7.27
N PRO A 91 -1.61 -4.62 6.91
CA PRO A 91 -0.32 -4.92 7.51
C PRO A 91 0.72 -3.81 7.38
N VAL A 92 0.62 -2.91 6.39
CA VAL A 92 1.53 -1.75 6.28
C VAL A 92 1.45 -0.87 7.51
N ALA A 93 0.24 -0.49 7.93
CA ALA A 93 0.05 0.37 9.10
C ALA A 93 0.40 -0.38 10.39
N ALA A 94 -0.08 -1.62 10.54
CA ALA A 94 0.10 -2.42 11.76
C ALA A 94 1.55 -2.78 12.04
N LEU A 95 2.35 -3.04 11.00
CA LEU A 95 3.72 -3.55 11.14
C LEU A 95 4.80 -2.47 10.97
N GLY A 96 4.41 -1.18 10.99
CA GLY A 96 5.36 -0.08 10.98
C GLY A 96 6.05 0.17 9.63
N LEU A 97 5.34 -0.08 8.54
CA LEU A 97 5.78 0.26 7.19
C LEU A 97 5.09 1.54 6.68
N GLN A 98 5.63 2.09 5.60
CA GLN A 98 5.09 3.17 4.81
C GLN A 98 5.11 2.77 3.32
N THR A 99 4.02 3.04 2.62
CA THR A 99 3.94 2.95 1.16
C THR A 99 4.66 4.14 0.52
N LEU A 100 5.38 3.88 -0.56
CA LEU A 100 5.97 4.93 -1.40
C LEU A 100 5.00 5.25 -2.53
N THR A 101 4.77 6.53 -2.80
CA THR A 101 3.88 6.96 -3.89
C THR A 101 4.49 6.66 -5.27
N ASP A 102 3.62 6.50 -6.27
CA ASP A 102 3.97 6.29 -7.67
C ASP A 102 3.65 7.54 -8.51
N PRO A 103 4.43 8.64 -8.41
CA PRO A 103 4.13 9.89 -9.12
C PRO A 103 4.20 9.78 -10.66
N LYS A 104 4.87 8.77 -11.21
CA LYS A 104 4.92 8.51 -12.66
C LYS A 104 3.74 7.68 -13.17
N GLY A 105 2.87 7.20 -12.29
CA GLY A 105 1.68 6.42 -12.66
C GLY A 105 2.04 5.16 -13.44
N VAL A 106 3.06 4.43 -12.97
CA VAL A 106 3.48 3.16 -13.58
C VAL A 106 2.38 2.13 -13.46
N GLN A 107 1.73 2.07 -12.29
CA GLN A 107 0.58 1.21 -12.07
C GLN A 107 -0.74 1.94 -12.37
N PRO A 108 -1.75 1.24 -12.89
CA PRO A 108 -3.10 1.78 -12.99
C PRO A 108 -3.65 2.20 -11.63
N ILE A 109 -4.47 3.26 -11.62
CA ILE A 109 -5.11 3.77 -10.40
C ILE A 109 -6.37 2.94 -10.11
N TYR A 110 -6.41 2.31 -8.95
CA TYR A 110 -7.57 1.59 -8.42
C TYR A 110 -8.14 2.33 -7.20
N ALA A 111 -8.91 3.40 -7.45
CA ALA A 111 -9.57 4.16 -6.39
C ALA A 111 -10.96 3.57 -6.09
N PRO A 112 -11.27 3.19 -4.82
CA PRO A 112 -12.58 2.66 -4.47
C PRO A 112 -13.65 3.75 -4.60
N THR A 113 -14.78 3.42 -5.23
CA THR A 113 -15.91 4.33 -5.40
C THR A 113 -17.24 3.58 -5.34
N PRO A 114 -18.30 4.14 -4.74
CA PRO A 114 -19.63 3.55 -4.81
C PRO A 114 -20.15 3.54 -6.26
N VAL A 115 -20.63 2.38 -6.72
CA VAL A 115 -21.35 2.26 -7.99
C VAL A 115 -22.76 1.79 -7.69
N VAL A 116 -23.75 2.60 -8.09
CA VAL A 116 -25.17 2.37 -7.82
C VAL A 116 -25.96 2.32 -9.12
N ARG A 117 -26.96 1.44 -9.19
CA ARG A 117 -27.88 1.38 -10.34
C ARG A 117 -28.70 2.68 -10.41
N GLU A 118 -28.87 3.20 -11.63
CA GLU A 118 -29.60 4.45 -11.86
C GLU A 118 -31.01 4.46 -11.23
N ALA A 119 -31.77 3.38 -11.36
CA ALA A 119 -33.11 3.28 -10.77
C ALA A 119 -33.11 3.44 -9.23
N VAL A 120 -32.05 2.98 -8.55
CA VAL A 120 -31.91 3.12 -7.10
C VAL A 120 -31.51 4.55 -6.75
N LEU A 121 -30.57 5.14 -7.50
CA LEU A 121 -30.16 6.53 -7.27
C LEU A 121 -31.31 7.51 -7.54
N LYS A 122 -32.19 7.24 -8.51
CA LYS A 122 -33.40 8.03 -8.74
C LYS A 122 -34.40 7.93 -7.59
N ALA A 123 -34.49 6.77 -6.94
CA ALA A 123 -35.35 6.57 -5.78
C ALA A 123 -34.77 7.19 -4.49
N TYR A 124 -33.44 7.27 -4.39
CA TYR A 124 -32.72 7.80 -3.24
C TYR A 124 -31.60 8.74 -3.71
N PRO A 125 -31.94 9.95 -4.21
CA PRO A 125 -30.96 10.87 -4.78
C PRO A 125 -29.91 11.32 -3.76
N ASP A 126 -30.28 11.40 -2.48
CA ASP A 126 -29.42 11.84 -1.38
C ASP A 126 -28.24 10.89 -1.10
N ILE A 127 -28.24 9.65 -1.62
CA ILE A 127 -27.12 8.69 -1.48
C ILE A 127 -25.80 9.32 -1.92
N ALA A 128 -25.83 10.11 -3.00
CA ALA A 128 -24.63 10.79 -3.50
C ALA A 128 -24.06 11.76 -2.47
N ASP A 129 -24.92 12.56 -1.84
CA ASP A 129 -24.52 13.57 -0.85
C ASP A 129 -24.09 12.93 0.47
N TRP A 130 -24.70 11.79 0.85
CA TRP A 130 -24.30 11.04 2.04
C TRP A 130 -22.94 10.35 1.88
N LEU A 131 -22.68 9.74 0.73
CA LEU A 131 -21.45 8.96 0.51
C LEU A 131 -20.24 9.82 0.14
N LYS A 132 -20.45 10.99 -0.47
CA LYS A 132 -19.36 11.89 -0.84
C LYS A 132 -18.41 12.22 0.32
N PRO A 133 -18.86 12.76 1.47
CA PRO A 133 -17.96 13.10 2.57
C PRO A 133 -17.36 11.85 3.25
N VAL A 134 -18.00 10.68 3.15
CA VAL A 134 -17.42 9.41 3.61
C VAL A 134 -16.19 9.07 2.79
N PHE A 135 -16.30 9.06 1.45
CA PHE A 135 -15.22 8.64 0.56
C PHE A 135 -14.10 9.68 0.44
N GLU A 136 -14.40 10.98 0.59
CA GLU A 136 -13.38 12.04 0.68
C GLU A 136 -12.42 11.85 1.88
N LYS A 137 -12.88 11.15 2.93
CA LYS A 137 -12.07 10.84 4.12
C LYS A 137 -11.30 9.51 4.02
N LEU A 138 -11.53 8.70 2.99
CA LEU A 138 -10.89 7.39 2.81
C LEU A 138 -9.58 7.51 2.03
N ASP A 139 -8.64 8.30 2.56
CA ASP A 139 -7.27 8.32 2.03
C ASP A 139 -6.54 6.99 2.27
N ALA A 140 -5.40 6.80 1.61
CA ALA A 140 -4.65 5.54 1.68
C ALA A 140 -4.27 5.16 3.12
N LYS A 141 -3.86 6.13 3.95
CA LYS A 141 -3.44 5.87 5.33
C LYS A 141 -4.64 5.47 6.21
N THR A 142 -5.77 6.14 6.02
CA THR A 142 -7.03 5.83 6.68
C THR A 142 -7.49 4.42 6.31
N LEU A 143 -7.50 4.08 5.01
CA LEU A 143 -7.84 2.73 4.56
C LEU A 143 -6.87 1.67 5.10
N GLN A 144 -5.57 1.93 5.16
CA GLN A 144 -4.61 1.02 5.80
C GLN A 144 -4.95 0.80 7.28
N GLN A 145 -5.31 1.83 8.03
CA GLN A 145 -5.68 1.70 9.44
C GLN A 145 -6.97 0.89 9.63
N LEU A 146 -8.01 1.18 8.85
CA LEU A 146 -9.27 0.44 8.90
C LEU A 146 -9.07 -1.04 8.53
N ASN A 147 -8.29 -1.31 7.47
CA ASN A 147 -7.95 -2.66 7.05
C ASN A 147 -7.07 -3.39 8.07
N ALA A 148 -6.17 -2.68 8.77
CA ALA A 148 -5.35 -3.25 9.84
C ALA A 148 -6.22 -3.73 11.01
N SER A 149 -7.18 -2.91 11.44
CA SER A 149 -8.10 -3.27 12.52
C SER A 149 -8.89 -4.56 12.22
N ILE A 150 -9.19 -4.83 10.95
CA ILE A 150 -9.89 -6.05 10.56
C ILE A 150 -8.90 -7.20 10.39
N ALA A 151 -7.93 -7.07 9.48
CA ALA A 151 -7.09 -8.17 9.02
C ALA A 151 -5.98 -8.56 10.02
N VAL A 152 -5.57 -7.64 10.91
CA VAL A 152 -4.47 -7.87 11.87
C VAL A 152 -4.99 -7.93 13.29
N GLU A 153 -5.86 -7.00 13.70
CA GLU A 153 -6.39 -6.94 15.07
C GLU A 153 -7.61 -7.83 15.27
N GLY A 154 -8.22 -8.33 14.19
CA GLY A 154 -9.35 -9.27 14.24
C GLY A 154 -10.68 -8.62 14.65
N LEU A 155 -10.82 -7.29 14.49
CA LEU A 155 -12.07 -6.60 14.79
C LEU A 155 -13.13 -6.87 13.72
N ASP A 156 -14.39 -6.88 14.15
CA ASP A 156 -15.53 -7.00 13.25
C ASP A 156 -15.63 -5.80 12.30
N ALA A 157 -15.73 -6.07 11.00
CA ALA A 157 -15.74 -5.04 9.97
C ALA A 157 -16.92 -4.06 10.09
N LYS A 158 -18.09 -4.51 10.57
CA LYS A 158 -19.25 -3.61 10.77
C LYS A 158 -18.98 -2.66 11.92
N LYS A 159 -18.35 -3.15 12.99
CA LYS A 159 -17.94 -2.31 14.12
C LYS A 159 -16.89 -1.28 13.68
N VAL A 160 -15.86 -1.69 12.94
CA VAL A 160 -14.84 -0.78 12.41
C VAL A 160 -15.46 0.31 11.53
N ALA A 161 -16.38 -0.05 10.64
CA ALA A 161 -17.08 0.91 9.79
C ALA A 161 -17.95 1.89 10.61
N ALA A 162 -18.72 1.39 11.58
CA ALA A 162 -19.56 2.22 12.44
C ALA A 162 -18.74 3.19 13.30
N ASP A 163 -17.64 2.71 13.88
CA ASP A 163 -16.73 3.52 14.70
C ASP A 163 -16.04 4.60 13.84
N PHE A 164 -15.62 4.29 12.61
CA PHE A 164 -15.08 5.26 11.67
C PHE A 164 -16.08 6.37 11.34
N LEU A 165 -17.31 6.02 10.96
CA LEU A 165 -18.34 7.02 10.63
C LEU A 165 -18.62 7.93 11.83
N LYS A 166 -18.82 7.34 13.02
CA LYS A 166 -19.04 8.08 14.26
C LYS A 166 -17.88 9.02 14.61
N GLN A 167 -16.64 8.56 14.47
CA GLN A 167 -15.46 9.39 14.72
C GLN A 167 -15.34 10.57 13.75
N GLN A 168 -15.79 10.38 12.51
CA GLN A 168 -15.79 11.41 11.46
C GLN A 168 -16.99 12.36 11.53
N GLY A 169 -17.94 12.11 12.45
CA GLY A 169 -19.16 12.89 12.59
C GLY A 169 -20.16 12.66 11.46
N LEU A 170 -20.15 11.46 10.87
CA LEU A 170 -21.01 11.02 9.75
C LEU A 170 -22.06 10.01 10.21
#